data_AF-A0A0K2RHQ4-F1
#
_entry.id   AF-A0A0K2RHQ4-F1
#
_cell.length_a   1.000
_cell.length_b   1.000
_cell.length_c   1.000
_cell.angle_alpha   90.00
_cell.angle_beta   90.00
_cell.angle_gamma   90.00
#
_symmetry.space_group_name_H-M   'P 1'
#
loop_
_entity.id
_entity.type
_entity.pdbx_description
1 polymer ?
#
loop_
_entity_poly.entity_id
_entity_poly.type
_entity_poly.pdbx_seq_one_letter_code
_entity_poly.pdbx_strand_id
1 'polypeptide(L)'
;MDRGAPPRNELAIKLSLAVSTAGTDAHALIQAQREISLRELQEYTQDRKDLAANQRVTDTARLLVLDSLIFHAEAEARWLDLCEARLVQQSNGASNGVIGIVRGNGTTTA
;
A
#
# COMPACT_ATOMS: atom_id res chain seq x y z
N MET A 1 23.10 -16.10 -9.82
CA MET A 1 21.75 -15.82 -10.36
C MET A 1 21.65 -14.32 -10.47
N ASP A 2 21.51 -13.80 -11.68
CA ASP A 2 21.30 -12.36 -11.88
C ASP A 2 20.00 -11.98 -11.18
N ARG A 3 20.07 -10.99 -10.28
CA ARG A 3 18.93 -10.54 -9.47
C ARG A 3 18.21 -9.47 -10.27
N GLY A 4 17.86 -9.81 -11.51
CA GLY A 4 17.33 -8.89 -12.52
C GLY A 4 16.27 -7.96 -11.94
N ALA A 5 16.10 -6.79 -12.54
CA ALA A 5 15.21 -5.74 -12.05
C ALA A 5 13.87 -6.34 -11.58
N PRO A 6 13.38 -5.96 -10.39
CA PRO A 6 12.14 -6.52 -9.87
C PRO A 6 11.03 -6.37 -10.91
N PRO A 7 10.14 -7.38 -11.03
CA PRO A 7 9.04 -7.33 -12.00
C PRO A 7 8.24 -6.04 -11.82
N ARG A 8 7.73 -5.51 -12.95
CA ARG A 8 6.99 -4.25 -12.97
C ARG A 8 5.81 -4.31 -12.00
N ASN A 9 5.76 -3.37 -11.07
CA ASN A 9 4.66 -3.25 -10.12
C ASN A 9 3.62 -2.27 -10.65
N GLU A 10 2.52 -2.80 -11.18
CA GLU A 10 1.41 -2.01 -11.75
C GLU A 10 0.76 -1.07 -10.73
N LEU A 11 0.59 -1.53 -9.49
CA LEU A 11 -0.05 -0.75 -8.43
C LEU A 11 0.78 0.47 -8.03
N ALA A 12 2.11 0.31 -7.92
CA ALA A 12 3.02 1.41 -7.65
C ALA A 12 2.97 2.50 -8.74
N ILE A 13 2.81 2.10 -9.99
CA ILE A 13 2.70 3.02 -11.14
C ILE A 13 1.35 3.72 -11.16
N LYS A 14 0.25 2.99 -10.90
CA LYS A 14 -1.08 3.60 -10.78
C LYS A 14 -1.13 4.62 -9.65
N LEU A 15 -0.54 4.29 -8.50
CA LEU A 15 -0.54 5.18 -7.35
C LEU A 15 0.32 6.43 -7.58
N SER A 16 1.50 6.29 -8.22
CA SER A 16 2.33 7.45 -8.54
C SER A 16 1.62 8.41 -9.51
N LEU A 17 0.89 7.87 -10.48
CA LEU A 17 0.07 8.66 -11.40
C LEU A 17 -1.09 9.33 -10.67
N ALA A 18 -1.81 8.62 -9.80
CA ALA A 18 -2.91 9.17 -9.01
C ALA A 18 -2.45 10.35 -8.15
N VAL A 19 -1.31 10.22 -7.47
CA VAL A 19 -0.72 11.30 -6.65
C VAL A 19 -0.29 12.51 -7.50
N SER A 20 0.13 12.29 -8.74
CA SER A 20 0.60 13.38 -9.63
C SER A 20 -0.52 14.05 -10.43
N THR A 21 -1.75 13.52 -10.38
CA THR A 21 -2.86 13.96 -11.24
C THR A 21 -3.91 14.72 -10.42
N ALA A 22 -4.11 16.00 -10.73
CA ALA A 22 -5.13 16.83 -10.09
C ALA A 22 -6.54 16.22 -10.26
N GLY A 23 -7.31 16.20 -9.17
CA GLY A 23 -8.67 15.65 -9.15
C GLY A 23 -8.76 14.13 -8.92
N THR A 24 -7.64 13.41 -8.83
CA THR A 24 -7.65 11.99 -8.44
C THR A 24 -7.59 11.86 -6.92
N ASP A 25 -8.45 11.01 -6.35
CA ASP A 25 -8.39 10.66 -4.93
C ASP A 25 -7.47 9.45 -4.70
N ALA A 26 -6.20 9.73 -4.42
CA ALA A 26 -5.21 8.71 -4.09
C ALA A 26 -5.51 8.00 -2.76
N HIS A 27 -6.21 8.63 -1.81
CA HIS A 27 -6.61 7.98 -0.56
C HIS A 27 -7.68 6.92 -0.82
N ALA A 28 -8.70 7.25 -1.61
CA ALA A 28 -9.72 6.28 -2.00
C ALA A 28 -9.11 5.07 -2.74
N LEU A 29 -8.13 5.30 -3.62
CA LEU A 29 -7.42 4.23 -4.32
C LEU A 29 -6.67 3.30 -3.36
N ILE A 30 -5.94 3.87 -2.38
CA ILE A 30 -5.21 3.10 -1.38
C ILE A 30 -6.17 2.25 -0.54
N GLN A 31 -7.29 2.84 -0.08
CA GLN A 31 -8.27 2.13 0.72
C GLN A 31 -8.93 0.99 -0.05
N ALA A 32 -9.35 1.24 -1.29
CA ALA A 32 -9.92 0.21 -2.15
C ALA A 32 -8.95 -0.94 -2.39
N GLN A 33 -7.67 -0.65 -2.67
CA GLN A 33 -6.68 -1.71 -2.87
C GLN A 33 -6.40 -2.47 -1.57
N ARG A 34 -6.33 -1.79 -0.43
CA ARG A 34 -6.10 -2.42 0.89
C ARG A 34 -7.20 -3.45 1.21
N GLU A 35 -8.45 -3.11 0.94
CA GLU A 35 -9.58 -4.03 1.14
C GLU A 35 -9.43 -5.30 0.28
N ILE A 36 -8.92 -5.16 -0.95
CA ILE A 36 -8.63 -6.29 -1.83
C ILE A 36 -7.50 -7.15 -1.23
N SER A 37 -6.36 -6.55 -0.88
CA SER A 37 -5.21 -7.30 -0.35
C SER A 37 -5.56 -8.04 0.95
N LEU A 38 -6.36 -7.43 1.84
CA LEU A 38 -6.79 -8.06 3.09
C LEU A 38 -7.76 -9.22 2.87
N ARG A 39 -8.65 -9.10 1.87
CA ARG A 39 -9.55 -10.18 1.48
C ARG A 39 -8.75 -11.37 0.93
N GLU A 40 -7.83 -11.12 0.00
CA GLU A 40 -6.95 -12.15 -0.56
C GLU A 40 -6.13 -12.84 0.54
N LEU A 41 -5.57 -12.07 1.48
CA LEU A 41 -4.85 -12.61 2.63
C LEU A 41 -5.72 -13.57 3.45
N GLN A 42 -6.97 -13.20 3.71
CA GLN A 42 -7.88 -14.04 4.48
C GLN A 42 -8.27 -15.32 3.73
N GLU A 43 -8.56 -15.21 2.42
CA GLU A 43 -8.85 -16.34 1.55
C GLU A 43 -7.68 -17.33 1.50
N TYR A 44 -6.45 -16.86 1.23
CA TYR A 44 -5.26 -17.71 1.18
C TYR A 44 -4.95 -18.34 2.53
N THR A 45 -5.16 -17.60 3.64
CA THR A 45 -4.95 -18.14 4.99
C THR A 45 -5.94 -19.26 5.30
N GLN A 46 -7.18 -19.15 4.82
CA GLN A 46 -8.19 -20.19 4.98
C GLN A 46 -7.86 -21.42 4.13
N ASP A 47 -7.56 -21.24 2.84
CA ASP A 47 -7.15 -22.31 1.94
C ASP A 47 -5.93 -23.08 2.47
N ARG A 48 -4.95 -22.36 3.01
CA ARG A 48 -3.75 -22.96 3.61
C ARG A 48 -4.10 -23.81 4.82
N LYS A 49 -5.00 -23.36 5.68
CA LYS A 49 -5.46 -24.14 6.84
C LYS A 49 -6.18 -25.40 6.42
N ASP A 50 -7.09 -25.29 5.46
CA ASP A 50 -7.88 -26.43 4.96
C ASP A 50 -7.00 -27.48 4.27
N LEU A 51 -6.00 -27.02 3.52
CA LEU A 51 -5.02 -27.89 2.90
C LEU A 51 -4.10 -28.57 3.94
N ALA A 52 -3.62 -27.81 4.93
CA ALA A 52 -2.78 -28.34 6.00
C ALA A 52 -3.48 -29.37 6.89
N ALA A 53 -4.82 -29.35 6.98
CA ALA A 53 -5.60 -30.33 7.72
C ALA A 53 -5.64 -31.73 7.07
N ASN A 54 -5.39 -31.83 5.76
CA ASN A 54 -5.48 -33.08 4.98
C ASN A 54 -4.12 -33.80 4.75
N GLN A 55 -3.02 -33.21 5.24
CA GLN A 55 -1.61 -33.68 5.26
C GLN A 55 -1.23 -34.80 4.28
N ARG A 56 -1.36 -34.57 2.97
CA ARG A 56 -0.73 -35.43 1.95
C ARG A 56 0.62 -34.83 1.54
N VAL A 57 1.60 -35.68 1.26
CA VAL A 57 2.92 -35.26 0.73
C VAL A 57 2.77 -34.47 -0.59
N THR A 58 1.72 -34.74 -1.36
CA THR A 58 1.37 -34.01 -2.59
C THR A 58 0.98 -32.54 -2.34
N ASP A 59 0.62 -32.18 -1.12
CA ASP A 59 0.07 -30.86 -0.80
C ASP A 59 1.18 -29.84 -0.49
N THR A 60 2.42 -30.30 -0.24
CA THR A 60 3.56 -29.43 0.10
C THR A 60 3.82 -28.36 -0.95
N ALA A 61 3.79 -28.71 -2.25
CA ALA A 61 4.00 -27.74 -3.32
C ALA A 61 2.94 -26.63 -3.30
N ARG A 62 1.68 -26.99 -3.04
CA ARG A 62 0.57 -26.03 -2.98
C ARG A 62 0.62 -25.18 -1.70
N LEU A 63 1.05 -25.75 -0.57
CA LEU A 63 1.31 -24.98 0.65
C LEU A 63 2.37 -23.90 0.43
N LEU A 64 3.49 -24.23 -0.23
CA LEU A 64 4.54 -23.25 -0.53
C LEU A 64 4.04 -22.10 -1.42
N VAL A 65 3.17 -22.40 -2.39
CA VAL A 65 2.52 -21.36 -3.21
C VAL A 65 1.63 -20.47 -2.35
N LEU A 66 0.80 -21.05 -1.48
CA LEU A 66 -0.06 -20.28 -0.57
C LEU A 66 0.74 -19.40 0.39
N ASP A 67 1.85 -19.91 0.94
CA ASP A 67 2.76 -19.13 1.79
C ASP A 67 3.32 -17.93 1.02
N SER A 68 3.75 -18.13 -0.23
CA SER A 68 4.23 -17.02 -1.07
C SER A 68 3.15 -15.97 -1.36
N LEU A 69 1.91 -16.39 -1.59
CA LEU A 69 0.78 -15.48 -1.85
C LEU A 69 0.41 -14.69 -0.59
N ILE A 70 0.41 -15.34 0.57
CA ILE A 70 0.22 -14.69 1.88
C ILE A 70 1.28 -13.62 2.10
N PHE A 71 2.57 -13.94 1.90
CA PHE A 71 3.63 -12.96 2.05
C PHE A 71 3.51 -11.78 1.08
N HIS A 72 3.04 -12.03 -0.14
CA HIS A 72 2.80 -10.98 -1.13
C HIS A 72 1.69 -10.02 -0.68
N ALA A 73 0.53 -10.56 -0.27
CA ALA A 73 -0.61 -9.77 0.20
C ALA A 73 -0.26 -8.94 1.46
N GLU A 74 0.47 -9.53 2.42
CA GLU A 74 0.94 -8.79 3.59
C GLU A 74 1.94 -7.68 3.23
N ALA A 75 2.85 -7.94 2.29
CA ALA A 75 3.81 -6.95 1.84
C ALA A 75 3.12 -5.78 1.13
N GLU A 76 2.11 -6.07 0.32
CA GLU A 76 1.28 -5.04 -0.32
C GLU A 76 0.53 -4.21 0.73
N ALA A 77 -0.14 -4.85 1.69
CA ALA A 77 -0.88 -4.15 2.76
C ALA A 77 0.04 -3.23 3.57
N ARG A 78 1.22 -3.72 3.99
CA ARG A 78 2.23 -2.91 4.71
C ARG A 78 2.78 -1.76 3.86
N TRP A 79 2.91 -1.95 2.55
CA TRP A 79 3.34 -0.90 1.64
C TRP A 79 2.26 0.18 1.48
N LEU A 80 0.98 -0.22 1.38
CA LEU A 80 -0.16 0.70 1.34
C LEU A 80 -0.28 1.54 2.62
N ASP A 81 -0.03 0.95 3.79
CA ASP A 81 0.07 1.68 5.08
C ASP A 81 1.11 2.79 5.04
N LEU A 82 2.30 2.48 4.52
CA LEU A 82 3.37 3.45 4.38
C LEU A 82 3.00 4.57 3.39
N CYS A 83 2.35 4.23 2.28
CA CYS A 83 1.86 5.20 1.30
C CYS A 83 0.84 6.16 1.91
N GLU A 84 -0.15 5.63 2.64
CA GLU A 84 -1.16 6.43 3.32
C GLU A 84 -0.53 7.38 4.35
N ALA A 85 0.37 6.87 5.20
CA ALA A 85 1.07 7.68 6.19
C ALA A 85 1.87 8.83 5.55
N ARG A 86 2.44 8.61 4.35
CA ARG A 86 3.14 9.67 3.60
C ARG A 86 2.19 10.72 3.03
N LEU A 87 1.00 10.34 2.57
CA LEU A 87 0.01 11.30 2.06
C LEU A 87 -0.55 12.19 3.16
N VAL A 88 -0.85 11.61 4.34
CA VAL A 88 -1.29 12.37 5.52
C VAL A 88 -0.23 13.39 5.98
N GLN A 89 1.05 13.02 5.94
CA GLN A 89 2.13 13.96 6.29
C GLN A 89 2.25 15.11 5.29
N GLN A 90 2.06 14.85 4.00
CA GLN A 90 2.08 15.90 2.97
C GLN A 90 0.92 16.89 3.13
N SER A 91 -0.29 16.42 3.41
CA SER A 91 -1.45 17.30 3.63
C SER A 91 -1.28 18.16 4.89
N ASN A 92 -0.73 17.60 5.97
CA ASN A 92 -0.41 18.34 7.19
C ASN A 92 0.71 19.38 6.97
N GLY A 93 1.75 19.04 6.21
CA GLY A 93 2.83 19.97 5.85
C GLY A 93 2.36 21.14 5.00
N ALA A 94 1.49 20.88 4.00
CA ALA A 94 0.86 21.92 3.18
C ALA A 94 -0.01 22.87 4.03
N SER A 95 -0.78 22.32 4.96
CA SER A 95 -1.63 23.09 5.89
C SER A 95 -0.80 24.00 6.81
N ASN A 96 0.34 23.50 7.31
CA ASN A 96 1.22 24.27 8.20
C ASN A 96 1.96 25.40 7.46
N GLY A 97 2.33 25.19 6.19
CA GLY A 97 2.95 26.22 5.35
C GLY A 97 2.03 27.43 5.08
N VAL A 98 0.73 27.19 4.87
CA VAL A 98 -0.28 28.25 4.68
C VAL A 98 -0.44 29.11 5.95
N ILE A 99 -0.45 28.48 7.13
CA ILE A 99 -0.56 29.20 8.41
C ILE A 99 0.69 30.05 8.68
N GLY A 100 1.88 29.61 8.25
CA GLY A 100 3.12 30.38 8.36
C GLY A 100 3.15 31.64 7.50
N ILE A 101 2.61 31.56 6.27
CA ILE A 101 2.54 32.69 5.32
C ILE A 101 1.59 33.79 5.81
N VAL A 102 0.45 33.42 6.42
CA VAL A 102 -0.54 34.40 6.92
C VAL A 102 -0.02 35.21 8.12
N ARG A 103 0.93 34.69 8.91
CA ARG A 103 1.48 35.40 10.09
C ARG A 103 2.55 36.45 9.77
N GLY A 104 3.04 36.52 8.53
CA GLY A 104 4.17 37.39 8.14
C GLY A 104 3.82 38.83 7.77
N ASN A 105 2.54 39.20 7.65
CA ASN A 105 2.13 40.48 7.06
C ASN A 105 1.80 41.58 8.11
N GLY A 106 2.49 41.56 9.26
CA GLY A 106 2.43 42.63 10.27
C GLY A 106 3.32 43.80 9.85
N THR A 107 2.70 44.86 9.35
CA THR A 107 3.28 46.13 8.90
C THR A 107 4.32 46.73 9.84
N THR A 108 5.56 46.84 9.36
CA THR A 108 6.50 47.90 9.77
C THR A 108 5.95 49.23 9.27
N THR A 109 5.55 50.12 10.18
CA THR A 109 5.45 51.54 9.84
C THR A 109 5.81 52.39 11.05
N ALA A 110 6.84 53.21 10.84
CA ALA A 110 7.24 54.47 11.49
C ALA A 110 7.47 54.48 13.01
#